data_AF-A0A7C2VV11-F1
#
_entry.id   AF-A0A7C2VV11-F1
#
_cell.length_a   1.000
_cell.length_b   1.000
_cell.length_c   1.000
_cell.angle_alpha   90.00
_cell.angle_beta   90.00
_cell.angle_gamma   90.00
#
_symmetry.space_group_name_H-M   'P 1'
#
loop_
_entity.id
_entity.type
_entity.pdbx_description
1 polymer ?
#
loop_
_entity_poly.entity_id
_entity_poly.type
_entity_poly.pdbx_seq_one_letter_code
_entity_poly.pdbx_strand_id
1 'polypeptide(L)'
;MFAEACRTARGIVERHVGDNGEIIECKVDEGCIIDGGKPWFNIIRGYILETYCFTCKSVTFIRVLHEKDPRRSVEWVSVDVDENLKTPWFKE
;
A
#
# COMPACT_ATOMS: atom_id res chain seq x y z
N MET A 1 -7.40 11.16 -9.45
CA MET A 1 -6.09 10.88 -8.83
C MET A 1 -6.11 9.66 -7.91
N PHE A 2 -6.72 9.66 -6.71
CA PHE A 2 -6.69 8.47 -5.81
C PHE A 2 -7.20 7.18 -6.45
N ALA A 3 -8.42 7.19 -7.02
CA ALA A 3 -8.99 5.99 -7.63
C ALA A 3 -8.19 5.48 -8.83
N GLU A 4 -7.51 6.38 -9.54
CA GLU A 4 -6.63 6.03 -10.64
C GLU A 4 -5.34 5.38 -10.13
N ALA A 5 -4.70 5.96 -9.10
CA ALA A 5 -3.55 5.36 -8.44
C ALA A 5 -3.86 3.95 -7.89
N CYS A 6 -5.03 3.75 -7.27
CA CYS A 6 -5.47 2.45 -6.78
C CYS A 6 -5.60 1.42 -7.92
N ARG A 7 -6.26 1.79 -9.03
CA ARG A 7 -6.39 0.92 -10.21
C ARG A 7 -5.04 0.58 -10.84
N THR A 8 -4.16 1.57 -10.93
CA THR A 8 -2.81 1.38 -11.48
C THR A 8 -1.99 0.45 -10.59
N ALA A 9 -1.98 0.66 -9.27
CA ALA A 9 -1.27 -0.21 -8.33
C ALA A 9 -1.79 -1.65 -8.42
N ARG A 10 -3.11 -1.85 -8.37
CA ARG A 10 -3.73 -3.17 -8.53
C ARG A 10 -3.35 -3.84 -9.84
N GLY A 11 -3.50 -3.14 -10.96
CA GLY A 11 -3.21 -3.72 -12.29
C GLY A 11 -1.73 -4.04 -12.50
N ILE A 12 -0.81 -3.32 -11.84
CA ILE A 12 0.62 -3.67 -11.83
C ILE A 12 0.83 -4.96 -11.04
N VAL A 13 0.26 -5.05 -9.83
CA VAL A 13 0.38 -6.22 -8.97
C VAL A 13 -0.19 -7.47 -9.63
N GLU A 14 -1.40 -7.41 -10.17
CA GLU A 14 -2.06 -8.52 -10.87
C GLU A 14 -1.20 -9.06 -12.02
N ARG A 15 -0.62 -8.17 -12.83
CA ARG A 15 0.30 -8.58 -13.90
C ARG A 15 1.62 -9.15 -13.39
N HIS A 16 2.11 -8.67 -12.26
CA HIS A 16 3.38 -9.11 -11.69
C HIS A 16 3.29 -10.52 -11.10
N VAL A 17 2.25 -10.80 -10.32
CA VAL A 17 2.08 -12.13 -9.69
C VAL A 17 1.48 -13.17 -10.62
N GLY A 18 0.66 -12.76 -11.59
CA GLY A 18 -0.06 -13.67 -12.49
C GLY A 18 -0.86 -14.71 -11.72
N ASP A 19 -0.80 -15.96 -12.17
CA ASP A 19 -1.49 -17.09 -11.54
C ASP A 19 -0.72 -17.71 -10.36
N ASN A 20 0.50 -17.22 -10.05
CA ASN A 20 1.39 -17.82 -9.04
C ASN A 20 1.75 -16.81 -7.94
N GLY A 21 0.71 -16.27 -7.31
CA GLY A 21 0.84 -15.44 -6.13
C GLY A 21 -0.48 -15.19 -5.46
N GLU A 22 -0.44 -14.37 -4.42
CA GLU A 22 -1.61 -13.99 -3.63
C GLU A 22 -1.64 -12.47 -3.47
N ILE A 23 -2.85 -11.90 -3.56
CA ILE A 23 -3.10 -10.47 -3.39
C ILE A 23 -4.16 -10.33 -2.30
N ILE A 24 -3.78 -9.71 -1.19
CA ILE A 24 -4.66 -9.37 -0.09
C ILE A 24 -4.90 -7.86 -0.14
N GLU A 25 -6.15 -7.46 0.00
CA GLU A 25 -6.57 -6.07 -0.20
C GLU A 25 -7.31 -5.55 1.01
N CYS A 26 -6.99 -4.31 1.40
CA CYS A 26 -7.67 -3.62 2.48
C CYS A 26 -8.02 -2.20 2.04
N LYS A 27 -9.28 -1.83 2.25
CA LYS A 27 -9.75 -0.44 2.10
C LYS A 27 -9.77 0.20 3.48
N VAL A 28 -9.24 1.40 3.56
CA VAL A 28 -9.21 2.21 4.77
C VAL A 28 -10.14 3.39 4.53
N ASP A 29 -11.18 3.53 5.33
CA ASP A 29 -12.15 4.62 5.17
C ASP A 29 -11.74 5.88 5.95
N GLU A 30 -10.91 5.73 6.99
CA GLU A 30 -10.32 6.83 7.76
C GLU A 30 -9.09 6.35 8.54
N GLY A 31 -8.22 7.27 8.96
CA GLY A 31 -7.09 6.94 9.81
C GLY A 31 -6.18 8.12 10.12
N CYS A 32 -5.07 7.85 10.79
CA CYS A 32 -4.05 8.84 11.12
C CYS A 32 -2.65 8.24 10.97
N ILE A 33 -1.75 9.00 10.34
CA ILE A 33 -0.33 8.69 10.30
C ILE A 33 0.30 9.21 11.59
N ILE A 34 0.94 8.31 12.33
CA ILE A 34 1.70 8.63 13.53
C ILE A 34 3.19 8.53 13.18
N ASP A 35 3.91 9.62 13.34
CA ASP A 35 5.35 9.68 13.15
C ASP A 35 6.02 10.32 14.38
N GLY A 36 7.07 9.67 14.88
CA GLY A 36 7.73 10.04 16.13
C GLY A 36 6.81 10.06 17.36
N GLY A 37 5.76 9.22 17.35
CA GLY A 37 4.75 9.16 18.42
C GLY A 37 3.74 10.30 18.43
N LYS A 38 3.69 11.13 17.38
CA LYS A 38 2.73 12.22 17.24
C LYS A 38 1.85 12.05 16.00
N PRO A 39 0.60 12.51 16.02
CA PRO A 39 -0.22 12.62 14.81
C PRO A 39 0.40 13.63 13.83
N TRP A 40 0.64 13.20 12.60
CA TRP A 40 1.16 14.05 11.52
C TRP A 40 0.11 14.35 10.47
N PHE A 41 -0.48 13.32 9.87
CA PHE A 41 -1.43 13.47 8.76
C PHE A 41 -2.69 12.64 8.98
N ASN A 42 -3.82 13.15 8.52
CA ASN A 42 -5.08 12.40 8.51
C ASN A 42 -5.18 11.61 7.21
N ILE A 43 -5.63 10.37 7.30
CA ILE A 43 -5.96 9.54 6.14
C ILE A 43 -7.46 9.72 5.90
N ILE A 44 -7.81 10.31 4.76
CA ILE A 44 -9.20 10.47 4.32
C ILE A 44 -9.73 9.17 3.74
N ARG A 45 -8.85 8.42 3.07
CA ARG A 45 -9.12 7.07 2.55
C ARG A 45 -7.81 6.42 2.13
N GLY A 46 -7.75 5.11 2.13
CA GLY A 46 -6.58 4.33 1.76
C GLY A 46 -6.95 3.04 1.03
N TYR A 47 -6.00 2.54 0.27
CA TYR A 47 -6.04 1.25 -0.39
C TYR A 47 -4.68 0.57 -0.20
N ILE A 48 -4.69 -0.55 0.50
CA ILE A 48 -3.51 -1.32 0.86
C ILE A 48 -3.56 -2.64 0.10
N LEU A 49 -2.44 -2.98 -0.53
CA LEU A 49 -2.20 -4.28 -1.15
C LEU A 49 -1.05 -4.95 -0.41
N GLU A 50 -1.28 -6.16 0.05
CA GLU A 50 -0.24 -7.08 0.48
C GLU A 50 -0.15 -8.18 -0.57
N THR A 51 1.04 -8.37 -1.13
CA THR A 51 1.24 -9.19 -2.33
C THR A 51 2.33 -10.20 -2.07
N TYR A 52 2.04 -11.47 -2.34
CA TYR A 52 2.99 -12.58 -2.28
C TYR A 52 3.28 -13.05 -3.71
N CYS A 53 4.51 -12.91 -4.19
CA CYS A 53 4.94 -13.51 -5.46
C CYS A 53 5.65 -14.84 -5.17
N PHE A 54 5.00 -15.98 -5.44
CA PHE A 54 5.59 -17.29 -5.15
C PHE A 54 6.73 -17.65 -6.11
N THR A 55 6.68 -17.14 -7.35
CA THR A 55 7.78 -17.27 -8.32
C THR A 55 9.02 -16.51 -7.85
N CYS A 56 8.83 -15.28 -7.37
CA CYS A 56 9.90 -14.37 -6.96
C CYS A 56 10.42 -14.69 -5.55
N LYS A 57 9.61 -15.39 -4.74
CA LYS A 57 9.80 -15.57 -3.30
C LYS A 57 9.95 -14.23 -2.57
N SER A 58 9.10 -13.27 -2.91
CA SER A 58 9.06 -11.93 -2.30
C SER A 58 7.67 -11.57 -1.77
N VAL A 59 7.64 -10.67 -0.79
CA VAL A 59 6.41 -10.02 -0.32
C VAL A 59 6.52 -8.53 -0.57
N THR A 60 5.47 -7.93 -1.12
CA THR A 60 5.38 -6.49 -1.37
C THR A 60 4.15 -5.91 -0.69
N PHE A 61 4.32 -4.79 0.00
CA PHE A 61 3.24 -3.99 0.56
C PHE A 61 3.13 -2.69 -0.22
N ILE A 62 1.97 -2.41 -0.80
CA ILE A 62 1.68 -1.14 -1.48
C ILE A 62 0.58 -0.42 -0.72
N ARG A 63 0.80 0.85 -0.42
CA ARG A 63 -0.17 1.71 0.26
C ARG A 63 -0.43 2.92 -0.62
N VAL A 64 -1.67 3.07 -1.07
CA VAL A 64 -2.14 4.28 -1.74
C VAL A 64 -3.01 5.02 -0.73
N LEU A 65 -2.59 6.20 -0.28
CA LEU A 65 -3.31 6.97 0.73
C LEU A 65 -3.73 8.33 0.17
N HIS A 66 -4.94 8.75 0.48
CA HIS A 66 -5.38 10.14 0.31
C HIS A 66 -5.26 10.84 1.65
N GLU A 67 -4.28 11.74 1.74
CA GLU A 67 -3.81 12.30 3.00
C GLU A 67 -4.15 13.79 3.09
N LYS A 68 -4.29 14.27 4.32
CA LYS A 68 -4.51 15.67 4.64
C LYS A 68 -3.56 16.13 5.73
N ASP A 69 -2.89 17.26 5.49
CA ASP A 69 -2.19 18.00 6.53
C ASP A 69 -3.20 18.83 7.34
N PRO A 70 -3.46 18.47 8.62
CA PRO A 70 -4.40 19.20 9.46
C PRO A 70 -3.93 20.62 9.79
N ARG A 71 -2.63 20.93 9.61
CA ARG A 71 -2.01 22.22 9.93
C ARG A 71 -2.06 23.20 8.76
N ARG A 72 -2.07 22.69 7.53
CA ARG A 72 -1.98 23.50 6.30
C ARG A 72 -3.20 23.39 5.38
N SER A 73 -4.17 22.53 5.69
CA SER A 73 -5.35 22.26 4.84
C SER A 73 -5.00 21.85 3.40
N VAL A 74 -3.86 21.17 3.23
CA VAL A 74 -3.39 20.64 1.95
C VAL A 74 -3.68 19.14 1.91
N GLU A 75 -4.10 18.63 0.75
CA GLU A 75 -4.39 17.22 0.51
C GLU A 75 -3.56 16.70 -0.66
N TRP A 76 -3.13 15.43 -0.60
CA TRP A 76 -2.40 14.77 -1.67
C TRP A 76 -2.65 13.26 -1.67
N VAL A 77 -2.21 12.60 -2.75
CA VAL A 77 -2.20 11.14 -2.85
C VAL A 77 -0.75 10.66 -2.78
N SER A 78 -0.45 9.85 -1.78
CA SER A 78 0.84 9.15 -1.64
C SER A 78 0.71 7.72 -2.15
N VAL A 79 1.84 7.19 -2.66
CA VAL A 79 1.98 5.77 -3.01
C VAL A 79 3.30 5.31 -2.41
N ASP A 80 3.21 4.47 -1.39
CA ASP A 80 4.35 3.87 -0.72
C ASP A 80 4.45 2.38 -1.09
N VAL A 81 5.66 1.92 -1.38
CA VAL A 81 5.94 0.54 -1.79
C VAL A 81 7.09 0.01 -0.95
N ASP A 82 6.82 -1.05 -0.18
CA ASP A 82 7.82 -1.78 0.59
C ASP A 82 7.94 -3.19 0.03
N GLU A 83 9.15 -3.60 -0.34
CA GLU A 83 9.41 -4.95 -0.84
C GLU A 83 10.41 -5.67 0.05
N ASN A 84 10.10 -6.93 0.39
CA ASN A 84 11.00 -7.83 1.09
C ASN A 84 11.34 -9.05 0.24
N LEU A 85 12.51 -8.98 -0.41
CA LEU A 85 13.09 -10.06 -1.21
C LEU A 85 13.68 -11.21 -0.38
N LYS A 86 13.89 -11.02 0.93
CA LYS A 86 14.50 -12.02 1.84
C LYS A 86 13.57 -12.35 2.99
N THR A 87 12.30 -12.47 2.67
CA THR A 87 11.25 -12.77 3.63
C THR A 87 11.41 -14.18 4.24
N PRO A 88 11.13 -14.38 5.54
CA PRO A 88 11.06 -15.70 6.13
C PRO A 88 9.84 -16.50 5.66
N TRP A 89 8.82 -15.86 5.07
CA TRP A 89 7.60 -16.53 4.58
C TRP A 89 7.87 -17.64 3.55
N PHE A 90 9.00 -17.58 2.85
CA PHE A 90 9.41 -18.59 1.86
C PHE A 90 10.63 -19.41 2.30
N LYS A 91 10.98 -19.40 3.59
CA LYS A 91 11.99 -20.30 4.14
C LYS A 91 11.32 -21.61 4.51
N GLU A 92 11.71 -22.66 3.79
CA GLU A 92 11.46 -24.07 4.13
C GLU A 92 12.68 -24.66 4.82
#